data_AF-A0A367XXU5-F1
#
_entry.id   AF-A0A367XXU5-F1
#
_cell.length_a   1.000
_cell.length_b   1.000
_cell.length_c   1.000
_cell.angle_alpha   90.00
_cell.angle_beta   90.00
_cell.angle_gamma   90.00
#
_symmetry.space_group_name_H-M   'P 1'
#
loop_
_entity.id
_entity.type
_entity.pdbx_description
1 polymer ?
#
loop_
_entity_poly.entity_id
_entity_poly.type
_entity_poly.pdbx_seq_one_letter_code
_entity_poly.pdbx_strand_id
1 'polypeptide(L)'
;MADSSVRLSNGPPIKFANNSHLHSPASKIPNTRKPASDAPFDDYRLAKYDLPTWDVLNEVFNYYYIYNHPSHQLFPGKSIFIRNLSLVTDSSIIHALIATTCLIVSKMEPSLGLVGDELYWLNKMHKYWDNLNDMGILSCYKLMSKCTSIRFNIKKINDINIKLWETVNNNQYVEIYKQTRFEFQESRNTPTFGTKRQNFEREMILKIIWSFYINNIILLRFHQGRPYYKLSSILDGFKFDYERDLYSNNILLPMGDDDYISLKLVNNRSNWNQLHEKNHTPSDSTSLILAAKIFEHSLSKLSNEDLPAKDLIKANDSAREFRDKVRGLYSKVFVDKKLVVINMSYWFSNIILCMSDILEFNYFIQEVMVFKMCKYDFRSNIDLNEAKSVSNARSSNGANEQQNPLISTEVSSVEGLTDKLQEMSTEQWECLLHIIKAIHEYVNLLKFIPLPEIEKDFSVVVGPTALDDKSTEGLEVTKRFRDVISNSEWWDTPELKATPKQSWAKVPVYVLSFTAGVLSVVYSLVVLTKYLRFHKSPTNELVVEFTELDQKKHIQDIKIDSAEDSIVLEQFNQSSILSQLSTLCEFVKFKLNYSNEEIMTSTTQRLNKLNQNLDDILAKRP
;
A
#
# COMPACT_ATOMS: atom_id res chain seq x y z
N MET A 1 28.03 -66.13 2.36
CA MET A 1 29.35 -65.95 3.02
C MET A 1 29.66 -64.47 3.04
N ALA A 2 29.96 -63.95 4.25
CA ALA A 2 30.51 -62.63 4.60
C ALA A 2 29.74 -61.37 4.13
N ASP A 3 29.04 -60.64 5.01
CA ASP A 3 29.54 -59.63 5.97
C ASP A 3 30.28 -58.45 5.34
N SER A 4 29.70 -57.25 5.42
CA SER A 4 30.18 -56.21 6.35
C SER A 4 29.36 -54.92 6.30
N SER A 5 29.16 -54.40 7.50
CA SER A 5 28.43 -53.21 7.94
C SER A 5 29.15 -51.88 7.66
N VAL A 6 28.40 -50.79 7.41
CA VAL A 6 28.79 -49.42 7.83
C VAL A 6 27.57 -48.62 8.31
N ARG A 7 27.80 -47.87 9.39
CA ARG A 7 26.89 -47.19 10.31
C ARG A 7 26.30 -45.89 9.74
N LEU A 8 25.03 -45.63 10.07
CA LEU A 8 24.42 -44.30 10.09
C LEU A 8 24.78 -43.61 11.41
N SER A 9 25.50 -42.49 11.34
CA SER A 9 25.85 -41.67 12.50
C SER A 9 24.73 -40.67 12.81
N ASN A 10 24.23 -40.75 14.05
CA ASN A 10 23.28 -39.86 14.69
C ASN A 10 23.80 -38.42 14.81
N GLY A 11 23.00 -37.44 14.37
CA GLY A 11 23.03 -36.05 14.84
C GLY A 11 21.84 -35.82 15.79
N PRO A 12 21.97 -34.99 16.84
CA PRO A 12 21.07 -35.00 17.99
C PRO A 12 19.73 -34.29 17.73
N PRO A 13 18.66 -34.66 18.46
CA PRO A 13 17.40 -33.94 18.45
C PRO A 13 17.55 -32.59 19.15
N ILE A 14 17.05 -31.51 18.53
CA ILE A 14 16.95 -30.21 19.18
C ILE A 14 15.82 -30.28 20.20
N LYS A 15 16.18 -30.51 21.46
CA LYS A 15 15.33 -30.32 22.63
C LYS A 15 15.21 -28.83 22.91
N PHE A 16 14.02 -28.25 22.81
CA PHE A 16 13.73 -27.00 23.50
C PHE A 16 13.47 -27.28 24.98
N ALA A 17 14.17 -26.55 25.84
CA ALA A 17 14.19 -26.74 27.27
C ALA A 17 12.82 -26.53 27.90
N ASN A 18 12.39 -27.50 28.70
CA ASN A 18 11.38 -27.33 29.73
C ASN A 18 11.90 -26.32 30.75
N ASN A 19 11.28 -25.15 30.83
CA ASN A 19 11.20 -24.40 32.07
C ASN A 19 9.73 -24.31 32.48
N SER A 20 9.38 -25.23 33.35
CA SER A 20 8.17 -25.27 34.14
C SER A 20 8.17 -24.15 35.18
N HIS A 21 7.34 -23.12 34.97
CA HIS A 21 6.63 -22.49 36.07
C HIS A 21 5.14 -22.56 35.77
N LEU A 22 4.50 -23.56 36.40
CA LEU A 22 3.05 -23.68 36.47
C LEU A 22 2.49 -22.44 37.20
N HIS A 23 1.80 -21.59 36.45
CA HIS A 23 0.55 -21.01 36.92
C HIS A 23 -0.49 -21.31 35.85
N SER A 24 -1.19 -22.43 36.05
CA SER A 24 -2.41 -22.74 35.30
C SER A 24 -3.46 -21.65 35.60
N PRO A 25 -3.94 -20.88 34.62
CA PRO A 25 -5.22 -20.22 34.78
C PRO A 25 -6.28 -21.33 34.70
N ALA A 26 -7.03 -21.49 35.77
CA ALA A 26 -8.13 -22.43 35.85
C ALA A 26 -9.00 -22.35 34.59
N SER A 27 -9.28 -23.51 34.00
CA SER A 27 -10.24 -23.71 32.93
C SER A 27 -11.63 -23.26 33.39
N LYS A 28 -11.98 -22.00 33.15
CA LYS A 28 -13.37 -21.57 33.15
C LYS A 28 -13.93 -21.92 31.78
N ILE A 29 -14.70 -23.01 31.75
CA ILE A 29 -15.63 -23.34 30.66
C ILE A 29 -16.43 -22.06 30.37
N PRO A 30 -16.34 -21.46 29.18
CA PRO A 30 -17.14 -20.29 28.86
C PRO A 30 -18.61 -20.72 28.84
N ASN A 31 -19.46 -19.91 29.47
CA ASN A 31 -20.91 -20.02 29.39
C ASN A 31 -21.36 -20.33 27.97
N THR A 32 -22.10 -21.42 27.81
CA THR A 32 -22.78 -21.83 26.58
C THR A 32 -23.80 -20.77 26.18
N ARG A 33 -23.33 -19.72 25.48
CA ARG A 33 -24.21 -18.98 24.57
C ARG A 33 -24.70 -19.99 23.54
N LYS A 34 -26.01 -20.10 23.37
CA LYS A 34 -26.59 -20.93 22.31
C LYS A 34 -25.96 -20.50 20.98
N PRO A 35 -25.49 -21.44 20.13
CA PRO A 35 -24.99 -21.08 18.81
C PRO A 35 -26.09 -20.29 18.09
N ALA A 36 -25.71 -19.20 17.43
CA ALA A 36 -26.62 -18.53 16.51
C ALA A 36 -27.14 -19.57 15.51
N SER A 37 -28.46 -19.60 15.30
CA SER A 37 -29.18 -20.53 14.42
C SER A 37 -28.56 -20.70 13.03
N ASP A 38 -27.76 -19.71 12.58
CA ASP A 38 -27.27 -19.58 11.21
C ASP A 38 -25.73 -19.69 11.09
N ALA A 39 -25.04 -20.26 12.09
CA ALA A 39 -23.59 -20.47 12.02
C ALA A 39 -23.21 -21.53 10.94
N PRO A 40 -22.30 -21.20 9.99
CA PRO A 40 -21.88 -22.12 8.93
C PRO A 40 -20.95 -23.24 9.43
N PHE A 41 -20.32 -23.05 10.59
CA PHE A 41 -19.41 -24.02 11.22
C PHE A 41 -19.76 -24.19 12.69
N ASP A 42 -19.71 -25.42 13.18
CA ASP A 42 -19.82 -25.70 14.61
C ASP A 42 -18.47 -25.48 15.33
N ASP A 43 -18.54 -25.07 16.60
CA ASP A 43 -17.35 -24.74 17.41
C ASP A 43 -16.42 -25.94 17.63
N TYR A 44 -16.96 -27.16 17.63
CA TYR A 44 -16.16 -28.38 17.77
C TYR A 44 -15.26 -28.60 16.55
N ARG A 45 -15.79 -28.39 15.35
CA ARG A 45 -15.04 -28.43 14.10
C ARG A 45 -14.04 -27.29 14.01
N LEU A 46 -14.39 -26.09 14.46
CA LEU A 46 -13.44 -24.97 14.52
C LEU A 46 -12.25 -25.28 15.44
N ALA A 47 -12.52 -25.83 16.63
CA ALA A 47 -11.47 -26.22 17.59
C ALA A 47 -10.52 -27.29 17.03
N LYS A 48 -11.01 -28.22 16.19
CA LYS A 48 -10.17 -29.23 15.51
C LYS A 48 -9.07 -28.61 14.64
N TYR A 49 -9.29 -27.40 14.11
CA TYR A 49 -8.34 -26.67 13.27
C TYR A 49 -7.65 -25.51 14.02
N ASP A 50 -7.66 -25.54 15.37
CA ASP A 50 -7.14 -24.48 16.25
C ASP A 50 -7.73 -23.08 16.01
N LEU A 51 -8.95 -23.02 15.48
CA LEU A 51 -9.67 -21.77 15.20
C LEU A 51 -10.49 -21.31 16.42
N PRO A 52 -10.74 -19.99 16.57
CA PRO A 52 -11.68 -19.46 17.56
C PRO A 52 -13.11 -19.99 17.34
N THR A 53 -13.98 -19.79 18.32
CA THR A 53 -15.42 -20.05 18.16
C THR A 53 -16.01 -19.22 17.02
N TRP A 54 -17.14 -19.66 16.47
CA TRP A 54 -17.75 -18.98 15.32
C TRP A 54 -18.05 -17.51 15.60
N ASP A 55 -18.57 -17.18 16.78
CA ASP A 55 -18.85 -15.79 17.18
C ASP A 55 -17.61 -14.90 17.06
N VAL A 56 -16.46 -15.37 17.57
CA VAL A 56 -15.21 -14.63 17.50
C VAL A 56 -14.69 -14.58 16.06
N LEU A 57 -14.76 -15.69 15.34
CA LEU A 57 -14.27 -15.77 13.96
C LEU A 57 -15.08 -14.89 13.00
N ASN A 58 -16.40 -14.81 13.18
CA ASN A 58 -17.28 -13.97 12.39
C ASN A 58 -16.97 -12.48 12.60
N GLU A 59 -16.68 -12.07 13.84
CA GLU A 59 -16.19 -10.72 14.11
C GLU A 59 -14.83 -10.47 13.46
N VAL A 60 -13.89 -11.42 13.54
CA VAL A 60 -12.61 -11.28 12.82
C VAL A 60 -12.82 -11.08 11.31
N PHE A 61 -13.78 -11.80 10.70
CA PHE A 61 -14.16 -11.55 9.31
C PHE A 61 -14.75 -10.15 9.12
N ASN A 62 -15.61 -9.65 10.01
CA ASN A 62 -16.09 -8.26 9.95
C ASN A 62 -14.92 -7.27 9.94
N TYR A 63 -13.99 -7.39 10.87
CA TYR A 63 -12.81 -6.52 10.92
C TYR A 63 -11.95 -6.64 9.66
N TYR A 64 -11.77 -7.84 9.11
CA TYR A 64 -11.08 -8.00 7.82
C TYR A 64 -11.78 -7.20 6.71
N TYR A 65 -13.10 -7.34 6.58
CA TYR A 65 -13.86 -6.64 5.56
C TYR A 65 -13.91 -5.12 5.79
N ILE A 66 -13.91 -4.64 7.02
CA ILE A 66 -13.94 -3.20 7.33
C ILE A 66 -12.57 -2.54 7.11
N TYR A 67 -11.49 -3.20 7.55
CA TYR A 67 -10.17 -2.55 7.68
C TYR A 67 -9.14 -3.01 6.64
N ASN A 68 -9.21 -4.25 6.16
CA ASN A 68 -8.19 -4.81 5.26
C ASN A 68 -8.72 -4.96 3.83
N HIS A 69 -9.95 -5.44 3.66
CA HIS A 69 -10.56 -5.71 2.36
C HIS A 69 -10.55 -4.50 1.41
N PRO A 70 -10.93 -3.27 1.80
CA PRO A 70 -10.93 -2.12 0.89
C PRO A 70 -9.59 -1.89 0.21
N SER A 71 -8.48 -2.21 0.90
CA SER A 71 -7.12 -1.92 0.45
C SER A 71 -6.57 -2.87 -0.61
N HIS A 72 -7.21 -4.02 -0.85
CA HIS A 72 -6.65 -5.06 -1.73
C HIS A 72 -7.65 -6.02 -2.35
N GLN A 73 -8.84 -6.16 -1.74
CA GLN A 73 -9.94 -7.00 -2.16
C GLN A 73 -9.49 -8.39 -2.63
N LEU A 74 -8.79 -9.12 -1.75
CA LEU A 74 -8.30 -10.47 -2.06
C LEU A 74 -9.44 -11.50 -2.21
N PHE A 75 -10.54 -11.30 -1.48
CA PHE A 75 -11.71 -12.18 -1.49
C PHE A 75 -12.93 -11.39 -1.99
N PRO A 76 -13.95 -12.04 -2.58
CA PRO A 76 -15.22 -11.39 -2.90
C PRO A 76 -15.99 -11.02 -1.62
N GLY A 77 -17.27 -10.63 -1.73
CA GLY A 77 -18.10 -10.31 -0.57
C GLY A 77 -18.13 -11.40 0.49
N LYS A 78 -18.28 -11.01 1.77
CA LYS A 78 -18.15 -11.91 2.93
C LYS A 78 -19.01 -13.16 2.83
N SER A 79 -20.27 -13.02 2.42
CA SER A 79 -21.20 -14.14 2.23
C SER A 79 -20.68 -15.15 1.19
N ILE A 80 -20.17 -14.66 0.07
CA ILE A 80 -19.63 -15.48 -1.01
C ILE A 80 -18.35 -16.18 -0.55
N PHE A 81 -17.48 -15.49 0.16
CA PHE A 81 -16.27 -16.08 0.73
C PHE A 81 -16.61 -17.22 1.70
N ILE A 82 -17.46 -16.96 2.71
CA ILE A 82 -17.87 -17.96 3.71
C ILE A 82 -18.52 -19.18 3.05
N ARG A 83 -19.40 -18.97 2.06
CA ARG A 83 -20.08 -20.06 1.35
C ARG A 83 -19.12 -20.99 0.61
N ASN A 84 -17.99 -20.49 0.15
CA ASN A 84 -16.98 -21.27 -0.58
C ASN A 84 -15.87 -21.81 0.34
N LEU A 85 -15.89 -21.49 1.64
CA LEU A 85 -14.84 -21.86 2.58
C LEU A 85 -15.03 -23.29 3.10
N SER A 86 -13.98 -24.09 3.05
CA SER A 86 -13.92 -25.44 3.59
C SER A 86 -12.83 -25.53 4.66
N LEU A 87 -13.21 -25.78 5.92
CA LEU A 87 -12.25 -25.87 7.03
C LEU A 87 -11.13 -26.90 6.81
N VAL A 88 -11.42 -27.97 6.06
CA VAL A 88 -10.46 -29.04 5.78
C VAL A 88 -9.30 -28.55 4.92
N THR A 89 -9.60 -27.76 3.90
CA THR A 89 -8.62 -27.30 2.89
C THR A 89 -8.12 -25.89 3.17
N ASP A 90 -8.95 -25.06 3.80
CA ASP A 90 -8.76 -23.60 3.83
C ASP A 90 -8.45 -23.06 5.23
N SER A 91 -8.26 -23.92 6.23
CA SER A 91 -7.93 -23.49 7.60
C SER A 91 -6.68 -22.61 7.65
N SER A 92 -5.68 -22.86 6.82
CA SER A 92 -4.51 -21.99 6.67
C SER A 92 -4.88 -20.59 6.20
N ILE A 93 -5.81 -20.46 5.24
CA ILE A 93 -6.29 -19.15 4.75
C ILE A 93 -6.95 -18.38 5.89
N ILE A 94 -7.73 -19.06 6.72
CA ILE A 94 -8.39 -18.46 7.88
C ILE A 94 -7.35 -17.97 8.90
N HIS A 95 -6.36 -18.79 9.25
CA HIS A 95 -5.27 -18.37 10.14
C HIS A 95 -4.48 -17.18 9.59
N ALA A 96 -4.19 -17.16 8.29
CA ALA A 96 -3.54 -16.04 7.64
C ALA A 96 -4.40 -14.77 7.68
N LEU A 97 -5.72 -14.89 7.50
CA LEU A 97 -6.66 -13.76 7.61
C LEU A 97 -6.68 -13.20 9.04
N ILE A 98 -6.72 -14.09 10.05
CA ILE A 98 -6.61 -13.70 11.46
C ILE A 98 -5.27 -12.98 11.69
N ALA A 99 -4.15 -13.49 11.15
CA ALA A 99 -2.85 -12.86 11.28
C ALA A 99 -2.87 -11.40 10.77
N THR A 100 -3.49 -11.14 9.61
CA THR A 100 -3.57 -9.78 9.05
C THR A 100 -4.45 -8.80 9.84
N THR A 101 -5.34 -9.30 10.71
CA THR A 101 -6.33 -8.47 11.42
C THR A 101 -6.12 -8.43 12.93
N CYS A 102 -5.36 -9.38 13.49
CA CYS A 102 -5.26 -9.58 14.93
C CYS A 102 -4.78 -8.35 15.71
N LEU A 103 -3.89 -7.54 15.14
CA LEU A 103 -3.41 -6.29 15.75
C LEU A 103 -4.51 -5.22 15.85
N ILE A 104 -5.44 -5.20 14.90
CA ILE A 104 -6.59 -4.27 14.91
C ILE A 104 -7.62 -4.77 15.91
N VAL A 105 -8.01 -6.05 15.81
CA VAL A 105 -9.04 -6.67 16.66
C VAL A 105 -8.64 -6.60 18.14
N SER A 106 -7.40 -6.97 18.48
CA SER A 106 -6.93 -6.95 19.87
C SER A 106 -6.90 -5.55 20.50
N LYS A 107 -6.84 -4.49 19.69
CA LYS A 107 -6.84 -3.09 20.16
C LYS A 107 -8.25 -2.50 20.22
N MET A 108 -9.07 -2.75 19.20
CA MET A 108 -10.41 -2.20 19.09
C MET A 108 -11.43 -2.98 19.92
N GLU A 109 -11.24 -4.29 20.07
CA GLU A 109 -12.16 -5.16 20.81
C GLU A 109 -11.42 -6.22 21.65
N PRO A 110 -10.74 -5.79 22.73
CA PRO A 110 -9.99 -6.71 23.61
C PRO A 110 -10.85 -7.82 24.23
N SER A 111 -12.17 -7.59 24.36
CA SER A 111 -13.13 -8.56 24.92
C SER A 111 -13.25 -9.85 24.12
N LEU A 112 -12.86 -9.86 22.84
CA LEU A 112 -12.84 -11.07 22.02
C LEU A 112 -11.73 -12.05 22.41
N GLY A 113 -10.74 -11.62 23.21
CA GLY A 113 -9.66 -12.48 23.69
C GLY A 113 -8.76 -13.04 22.58
N LEU A 114 -8.75 -12.41 21.40
CA LEU A 114 -7.92 -12.83 20.27
C LEU A 114 -6.44 -12.47 20.56
N VAL A 115 -5.54 -13.43 20.32
CA VAL A 115 -4.09 -13.20 20.47
C VAL A 115 -3.63 -12.15 19.45
N GLY A 116 -3.12 -11.02 19.93
CA GLY A 116 -2.62 -9.90 19.11
C GLY A 116 -1.18 -10.07 18.62
N ASP A 117 -0.84 -11.25 18.09
CA ASP A 117 0.49 -11.54 17.53
C ASP A 117 0.36 -12.19 16.14
N GLU A 118 0.83 -11.49 15.11
CA GLU A 118 0.81 -11.97 13.73
C GLU A 118 1.56 -13.30 13.59
N LEU A 119 2.75 -13.44 14.21
CA LEU A 119 3.61 -14.62 14.05
C LEU A 119 2.98 -15.86 14.67
N TYR A 120 2.27 -15.71 15.79
CA TYR A 120 1.49 -16.79 16.39
C TYR A 120 0.48 -17.39 15.41
N TRP A 121 -0.28 -16.55 14.71
CA TRP A 121 -1.26 -16.99 13.72
C TRP A 121 -0.62 -17.52 12.43
N LEU A 122 0.49 -16.92 12.00
CA LEU A 122 1.26 -17.45 10.86
C LEU A 122 1.84 -18.84 11.15
N ASN A 123 2.27 -19.14 12.37
CA ASN A 123 2.72 -20.48 12.74
C ASN A 123 1.58 -21.50 12.67
N LYS A 124 0.37 -21.11 13.09
CA LYS A 124 -0.84 -21.95 12.92
C LYS A 124 -1.22 -22.13 11.45
N MET A 125 -1.07 -21.11 10.62
CA MET A 125 -1.26 -21.23 9.18
C MET A 125 -0.34 -22.32 8.59
N HIS A 126 0.96 -22.31 8.93
CA HIS A 126 1.90 -23.33 8.43
C HIS A 126 1.55 -24.75 8.89
N LYS A 127 0.94 -24.92 10.08
CA LYS A 127 0.52 -26.24 10.59
C LYS A 127 -0.48 -26.95 9.67
N TYR A 128 -1.33 -26.21 8.95
CA TYR A 128 -2.36 -26.76 8.07
C TYR A 128 -2.04 -26.60 6.58
N TRP A 129 -0.81 -26.18 6.26
CA TRP A 129 -0.39 -25.79 4.91
C TRP A 129 -0.50 -26.91 3.88
N ASP A 130 -0.20 -28.14 4.27
CA ASP A 130 -0.17 -29.30 3.36
C ASP A 130 -1.54 -29.64 2.74
N ASN A 131 -2.64 -29.09 3.27
CA ASN A 131 -3.99 -29.28 2.75
C ASN A 131 -4.38 -28.29 1.64
N LEU A 132 -3.55 -27.28 1.38
CA LEU A 132 -3.86 -26.21 0.44
C LEU A 132 -3.69 -26.66 -1.01
N ASN A 133 -4.62 -26.22 -1.85
CA ASN A 133 -4.41 -26.20 -3.30
C ASN A 133 -3.61 -24.95 -3.72
N ASP A 134 -3.24 -24.85 -5.00
CA ASP A 134 -2.44 -23.74 -5.53
C ASP A 134 -3.05 -22.36 -5.23
N MET A 135 -4.37 -22.21 -5.37
CA MET A 135 -5.08 -20.97 -5.05
C MET A 135 -4.97 -20.62 -3.55
N GLY A 136 -5.10 -21.62 -2.68
CA GLY A 136 -4.95 -21.47 -1.23
C GLY A 136 -3.52 -21.08 -0.84
N ILE A 137 -2.51 -21.68 -1.47
CA ILE A 137 -1.09 -21.32 -1.30
C ILE A 137 -0.87 -19.86 -1.69
N LEU A 138 -1.33 -19.46 -2.87
CA LEU A 138 -1.25 -18.08 -3.35
C LEU A 138 -1.95 -17.09 -2.40
N SER A 139 -3.14 -17.45 -1.90
CA SER A 139 -3.90 -16.63 -0.94
C SER A 139 -3.14 -16.45 0.37
N CYS A 140 -2.54 -17.52 0.90
CA CYS A 140 -1.79 -17.48 2.14
C CYS A 140 -0.53 -16.61 2.00
N TYR A 141 0.29 -16.82 0.96
CA TYR A 141 1.46 -15.97 0.72
C TYR A 141 1.06 -14.50 0.57
N LYS A 142 -0.06 -14.24 -0.11
CA LYS A 142 -0.55 -12.88 -0.26
C LYS A 142 -0.95 -12.25 1.07
N LEU A 143 -1.67 -12.96 1.94
CA LEU A 143 -2.01 -12.51 3.28
C LEU A 143 -0.76 -12.34 4.17
N MET A 144 0.19 -13.27 4.12
CA MET A 144 1.46 -13.17 4.84
C MET A 144 2.20 -11.86 4.53
N SER A 145 2.27 -11.49 3.24
CA SER A 145 2.89 -10.22 2.81
C SER A 145 2.26 -8.95 3.36
N LYS A 146 1.08 -9.05 3.99
CA LYS A 146 0.38 -7.92 4.63
C LYS A 146 0.69 -7.80 6.13
N CYS A 147 1.16 -8.88 6.76
CA CYS A 147 1.58 -8.84 8.15
C CYS A 147 2.79 -7.91 8.28
N THR A 148 2.74 -6.96 9.21
CA THR A 148 3.79 -5.94 9.38
C THR A 148 5.14 -6.57 9.75
N SER A 149 5.13 -7.66 10.51
CA SER A 149 6.29 -8.50 10.87
C SER A 149 7.00 -9.15 9.66
N ILE A 150 6.30 -9.30 8.55
CA ILE A 150 6.83 -9.83 7.28
C ILE A 150 7.18 -8.68 6.34
N ARG A 151 6.21 -7.78 6.15
CA ARG A 151 6.19 -6.73 5.12
C ARG A 151 7.42 -5.82 5.14
N PHE A 152 7.90 -5.49 6.33
CA PHE A 152 9.01 -4.55 6.54
C PHE A 152 10.35 -5.25 6.83
N ASN A 153 10.38 -6.60 6.78
CA ASN A 153 11.59 -7.39 6.77
C ASN A 153 11.90 -7.77 5.31
N ILE A 154 12.88 -7.10 4.69
CA ILE A 154 13.21 -7.30 3.25
C ILE A 154 13.40 -8.78 2.93
N LYS A 155 14.15 -9.49 3.76
CA LYS A 155 14.50 -10.88 3.50
C LYS A 155 13.23 -11.74 3.44
N LYS A 156 12.37 -11.65 4.45
CA LYS A 156 11.10 -12.40 4.51
C LYS A 156 10.16 -12.05 3.36
N ILE A 157 10.02 -10.76 3.01
CA ILE A 157 9.15 -10.36 1.90
C ILE A 157 9.72 -10.84 0.55
N ASN A 158 11.04 -10.80 0.36
CA ASN A 158 11.69 -11.30 -0.84
C ASN A 158 11.54 -12.82 -0.99
N ASP A 159 11.70 -13.59 0.09
CA ASP A 159 11.46 -15.03 0.10
C ASP A 159 10.02 -15.36 -0.32
N ILE A 160 9.04 -14.64 0.22
CA ILE A 160 7.63 -14.77 -0.16
C ILE A 160 7.42 -14.40 -1.63
N ASN A 161 8.09 -13.36 -2.13
CA ASN A 161 7.96 -12.93 -3.51
C ASN A 161 8.49 -13.97 -4.50
N ILE A 162 9.62 -14.60 -4.18
CA ILE A 162 10.15 -15.73 -4.95
C ILE A 162 9.11 -16.84 -4.99
N LYS A 163 8.52 -17.21 -3.85
CA LYS A 163 7.52 -18.28 -3.78
C LYS A 163 6.21 -17.97 -4.49
N LEU A 164 5.72 -16.73 -4.40
CA LEU A 164 4.56 -16.26 -5.17
C LEU A 164 4.83 -16.37 -6.68
N TRP A 165 5.99 -15.89 -7.13
CA TRP A 165 6.38 -15.98 -8.54
C TRP A 165 6.52 -17.43 -9.00
N GLU A 166 7.24 -18.28 -8.26
CA GLU A 166 7.38 -19.71 -8.58
C GLU A 166 6.01 -20.38 -8.71
N THR A 167 5.08 -20.10 -7.80
CA THR A 167 3.73 -20.66 -7.83
C THR A 167 2.95 -20.18 -9.07
N VAL A 168 3.06 -18.90 -9.42
CA VAL A 168 2.41 -18.33 -10.61
C VAL A 168 2.98 -18.91 -11.90
N ASN A 169 4.30 -19.05 -11.97
CA ASN A 169 5.02 -19.54 -13.13
C ASN A 169 4.82 -21.05 -13.35
N ASN A 170 4.99 -21.85 -12.30
CA ASN A 170 4.89 -23.31 -12.38
C ASN A 170 3.48 -23.77 -12.77
N ASN A 171 2.45 -23.02 -12.34
CA ASN A 171 1.06 -23.26 -12.72
C ASN A 171 0.65 -22.59 -14.05
N GLN A 172 1.57 -21.91 -14.74
CA GLN A 172 1.35 -21.25 -16.03
C GLN A 172 0.17 -20.26 -16.03
N TYR A 173 -0.15 -19.63 -14.89
CA TYR A 173 -1.37 -18.82 -14.77
C TYR A 173 -1.45 -17.66 -15.74
N VAL A 174 -0.31 -17.08 -16.12
CA VAL A 174 -0.29 -15.99 -17.11
C VAL A 174 -0.68 -16.47 -18.50
N GLU A 175 -0.23 -17.67 -18.91
CA GLU A 175 -0.64 -18.23 -20.20
C GLU A 175 -2.10 -18.70 -20.16
N ILE A 176 -2.55 -19.26 -19.04
CA ILE A 176 -3.96 -19.66 -18.83
C ILE A 176 -4.87 -18.44 -18.93
N TYR A 177 -4.52 -17.36 -18.22
CA TYR A 177 -5.31 -16.13 -18.14
C TYR A 177 -4.84 -15.03 -19.09
N LYS A 178 -4.30 -15.40 -20.25
CA LYS A 178 -3.88 -14.44 -21.27
C LYS A 178 -5.09 -13.74 -21.90
N GLN A 179 -5.09 -12.40 -21.92
CA GLN A 179 -6.16 -11.53 -22.42
C GLN A 179 -6.70 -11.99 -23.80
N THR A 180 -5.81 -12.28 -24.75
CA THR A 180 -6.18 -12.70 -26.12
C THR A 180 -7.03 -13.97 -26.17
N ARG A 181 -6.90 -14.87 -25.18
CA ARG A 181 -7.73 -16.09 -25.09
C ARG A 181 -9.19 -15.76 -24.74
N PHE A 182 -9.42 -14.67 -24.03
CA PHE A 182 -10.75 -14.23 -23.59
C PHE A 182 -11.40 -13.29 -24.60
N GLU A 183 -10.63 -12.44 -25.27
CA GLU A 183 -11.14 -11.55 -26.35
C GLU A 183 -11.78 -12.34 -27.50
N PHE A 184 -11.18 -13.46 -27.92
CA PHE A 184 -11.71 -14.34 -28.97
C PHE A 184 -12.98 -15.09 -28.54
N GLN A 185 -13.23 -15.20 -27.24
CA GLN A 185 -14.37 -15.92 -26.67
C GLN A 185 -15.55 -14.97 -26.41
N GLU A 186 -15.29 -13.72 -26.02
CA GLU A 186 -16.31 -12.66 -25.87
C GLU A 186 -16.96 -12.26 -27.21
N SER A 187 -16.28 -12.46 -28.35
CA SER A 187 -16.86 -12.22 -29.68
C SER A 187 -17.89 -13.26 -30.12
N ARG A 188 -18.10 -14.34 -29.35
CA ARG A 188 -19.20 -15.28 -29.52
C ARG A 188 -20.27 -14.93 -28.48
N ASN A 189 -21.55 -14.82 -28.87
CA ASN A 189 -22.71 -14.54 -28.00
C ASN A 189 -23.00 -15.62 -26.93
N THR A 190 -21.96 -16.23 -26.35
CA THR A 190 -22.01 -17.26 -25.32
C THR A 190 -21.59 -16.61 -24.01
N PRO A 191 -22.42 -16.68 -22.96
CA PRO A 191 -22.06 -16.13 -21.66
C PRO A 191 -20.75 -16.75 -21.18
N THR A 192 -19.87 -15.90 -20.65
CA THR A 192 -18.54 -16.19 -20.12
C THR A 192 -18.50 -17.57 -19.44
N PHE A 193 -17.84 -18.53 -20.08
CA PHE A 193 -17.84 -19.93 -19.65
C PHE A 193 -17.16 -20.11 -18.30
N GLY A 194 -17.85 -20.85 -17.43
CA GLY A 194 -17.34 -21.33 -16.16
C GLY A 194 -18.49 -21.60 -15.19
N THR A 195 -18.40 -22.67 -14.41
CA THR A 195 -19.25 -22.80 -13.22
C THR A 195 -19.03 -21.58 -12.30
N LYS A 196 -19.99 -21.26 -11.42
CA LYS A 196 -19.81 -20.18 -10.42
C LYS A 196 -18.50 -20.32 -9.64
N ARG A 197 -18.07 -21.55 -9.38
CA ARG A 197 -16.79 -21.90 -8.75
C ARG A 197 -15.59 -21.54 -9.63
N GLN A 198 -15.60 -21.88 -10.91
CA GLN A 198 -14.50 -21.52 -11.82
C GLN A 198 -14.36 -20.00 -12.00
N ASN A 199 -15.48 -19.27 -12.03
CA ASN A 199 -15.46 -17.82 -12.04
C ASN A 199 -14.86 -17.26 -10.74
N PHE A 200 -15.27 -17.77 -9.58
CA PHE A 200 -14.69 -17.42 -8.28
C PHE A 200 -13.17 -17.65 -8.25
N GLU A 201 -12.71 -18.84 -8.64
CA GLU A 201 -11.28 -19.21 -8.62
C GLU A 201 -10.48 -18.34 -9.59
N ARG A 202 -10.97 -18.11 -10.82
CA ARG A 202 -10.32 -17.25 -11.81
C ARG A 202 -10.13 -15.83 -11.28
N GLU A 203 -11.20 -15.20 -10.77
CA GLU A 203 -11.11 -13.80 -10.34
C GLU A 203 -10.24 -13.64 -9.09
N MET A 204 -10.27 -14.61 -8.18
CA MET A 204 -9.34 -14.63 -7.06
C MET A 204 -7.88 -14.72 -7.52
N ILE A 205 -7.55 -15.64 -8.43
CA ILE A 205 -6.18 -15.77 -8.94
C ILE A 205 -5.75 -14.49 -9.65
N LEU A 206 -6.61 -13.88 -10.47
CA LEU A 206 -6.31 -12.62 -11.14
C LEU A 206 -6.07 -11.46 -10.17
N LYS A 207 -6.92 -11.30 -9.15
CA LYS A 207 -6.68 -10.31 -8.09
C LYS A 207 -5.38 -10.60 -7.35
N ILE A 208 -5.03 -11.85 -7.06
CA ILE A 208 -3.75 -12.19 -6.42
C ILE A 208 -2.57 -11.80 -7.31
N ILE A 209 -2.58 -12.16 -8.60
CA ILE A 209 -1.50 -11.87 -9.53
C ILE A 209 -1.32 -10.36 -9.71
N TRP A 210 -2.39 -9.62 -9.96
CA TRP A 210 -2.34 -8.17 -10.09
C TRP A 210 -1.91 -7.49 -8.79
N SER A 211 -2.42 -7.98 -7.66
CA SER A 211 -2.02 -7.50 -6.35
C SER A 211 -0.56 -7.81 -6.05
N PHE A 212 -0.01 -8.94 -6.51
CA PHE A 212 1.41 -9.28 -6.45
C PHE A 212 2.23 -8.28 -7.27
N TYR A 213 1.88 -8.01 -8.53
CA TYR A 213 2.56 -7.00 -9.34
C TYR A 213 2.58 -5.62 -8.69
N ILE A 214 1.42 -5.10 -8.31
CA ILE A 214 1.33 -3.75 -7.75
C ILE A 214 2.07 -3.69 -6.43
N ASN A 215 1.66 -4.52 -5.47
CA ASN A 215 2.20 -4.44 -4.12
C ASN A 215 3.63 -4.97 -4.11
N ASN A 216 3.81 -6.25 -4.40
CA ASN A 216 5.03 -6.96 -4.05
C ASN A 216 6.20 -6.68 -4.99
N ILE A 217 5.95 -6.04 -6.13
CA ILE A 217 6.98 -5.65 -7.09
C ILE A 217 7.13 -4.14 -7.12
N ILE A 218 6.15 -3.44 -7.69
CA ILE A 218 6.28 -2.02 -8.04
C ILE A 218 6.42 -1.18 -6.77
N LEU A 219 5.51 -1.37 -5.82
CA LEU A 219 5.53 -0.60 -4.59
C LEU A 219 6.65 -1.04 -3.63
N LEU A 220 7.07 -2.30 -3.68
CA LEU A 220 8.21 -2.78 -2.91
C LEU A 220 9.51 -2.11 -3.38
N ARG A 221 9.66 -1.91 -4.68
CA ARG A 221 10.79 -1.20 -5.29
C ARG A 221 10.94 0.23 -4.77
N PHE A 222 9.84 0.93 -4.53
CA PHE A 222 9.89 2.21 -3.82
C PHE A 222 10.39 2.04 -2.37
N HIS A 223 9.87 1.05 -1.64
CA HIS A 223 10.26 0.81 -0.24
C HIS A 223 11.74 0.40 -0.11
N GLN A 224 12.30 -0.24 -1.14
CA GLN A 224 13.71 -0.52 -1.30
C GLN A 224 14.58 0.74 -1.44
N GLY A 225 13.98 1.91 -1.72
CA GLY A 225 14.65 3.21 -1.81
C GLY A 225 15.66 3.34 -2.95
N ARG A 226 16.28 4.52 -3.05
CA ARG A 226 17.14 4.90 -4.20
C ARG A 226 18.36 3.96 -4.32
N PRO A 227 18.73 3.56 -5.55
CA PRO A 227 18.24 4.05 -6.85
C PRO A 227 17.01 3.31 -7.38
N TYR A 228 16.27 2.57 -6.54
CA TYR A 228 15.09 1.80 -6.93
C TYR A 228 15.46 0.71 -7.93
N TYR A 229 16.37 -0.19 -7.58
CA TYR A 229 16.71 -1.30 -8.48
C TYR A 229 15.53 -2.27 -8.66
N LYS A 230 15.46 -2.94 -9.82
CA LYS A 230 14.50 -4.03 -10.02
C LYS A 230 14.85 -5.20 -9.09
N LEU A 231 13.82 -5.93 -8.63
CA LEU A 231 14.03 -7.13 -7.81
C LEU A 231 14.93 -8.17 -8.50
N SER A 232 14.76 -8.37 -9.81
CA SER A 232 15.59 -9.29 -10.60
C SER A 232 17.05 -8.86 -10.74
N SER A 233 17.35 -7.59 -10.48
CA SER A 233 18.73 -7.08 -10.42
C SER A 233 19.38 -7.29 -9.05
N ILE A 234 18.61 -7.65 -8.02
CA ILE A 234 19.07 -7.74 -6.62
C ILE A 234 18.99 -9.18 -6.08
N LEU A 235 18.03 -9.98 -6.54
CA LEU A 235 17.73 -11.30 -6.00
C LEU A 235 18.16 -12.42 -6.93
N ASP A 236 19.11 -13.23 -6.46
CA ASP A 236 19.50 -14.47 -7.13
C ASP A 236 18.31 -15.43 -7.24
N GLY A 237 18.10 -15.98 -8.44
CA GLY A 237 16.99 -16.90 -8.72
C GLY A 237 15.66 -16.20 -9.06
N PHE A 238 15.52 -14.91 -8.78
CA PHE A 238 14.34 -14.15 -9.16
C PHE A 238 14.48 -13.59 -10.58
N LYS A 239 14.04 -14.36 -11.59
CA LYS A 239 14.27 -14.07 -13.01
C LYS A 239 13.18 -13.23 -13.69
N PHE A 240 12.22 -12.69 -12.95
CA PHE A 240 11.11 -11.95 -13.55
C PHE A 240 11.60 -10.57 -14.06
N ASP A 241 11.45 -10.29 -15.36
CA ASP A 241 11.81 -9.00 -15.94
C ASP A 241 10.55 -8.22 -16.35
N TYR A 242 10.02 -7.47 -15.38
CA TYR A 242 8.73 -6.76 -15.48
C TYR A 242 8.60 -5.79 -16.65
N GLU A 243 9.71 -5.30 -17.20
CA GLU A 243 9.73 -4.37 -18.32
C GLU A 243 9.74 -5.05 -19.69
N ARG A 244 10.25 -6.28 -19.77
CA ARG A 244 10.34 -7.05 -21.03
C ARG A 244 9.29 -8.14 -21.14
N ASP A 245 8.74 -8.58 -20.02
CA ASP A 245 7.93 -9.77 -19.97
C ASP A 245 6.53 -9.55 -20.51
N LEU A 246 6.14 -10.48 -21.40
CA LEU A 246 4.77 -10.71 -21.87
C LEU A 246 3.73 -10.76 -20.73
N TYR A 247 4.15 -10.89 -19.48
CA TYR A 247 3.33 -11.25 -18.35
C TYR A 247 2.47 -10.10 -17.80
N SER A 248 2.96 -8.87 -17.82
CA SER A 248 2.23 -7.74 -17.22
C SER A 248 1.24 -7.07 -18.18
N ASN A 249 1.49 -7.12 -19.50
CA ASN A 249 0.61 -6.50 -20.50
C ASN A 249 -0.28 -7.50 -21.26
N ASN A 250 -0.10 -8.81 -21.06
CA ASN A 250 -0.95 -9.81 -21.71
C ASN A 250 -1.85 -10.60 -20.75
N ILE A 251 -1.74 -10.44 -19.44
CA ILE A 251 -2.67 -11.07 -18.50
C ILE A 251 -4.02 -10.33 -18.51
N LEU A 252 -5.09 -11.09 -18.34
CA LEU A 252 -6.46 -10.61 -18.27
C LEU A 252 -6.61 -9.56 -17.14
N LEU A 253 -7.13 -8.38 -17.47
CA LEU A 253 -7.38 -7.29 -16.51
C LEU A 253 -8.47 -7.67 -15.51
N PRO A 254 -8.39 -7.42 -14.20
CA PRO A 254 -9.40 -7.91 -13.24
C PRO A 254 -10.76 -7.21 -13.43
N MET A 255 -11.82 -7.77 -12.82
CA MET A 255 -13.11 -7.08 -12.71
C MET A 255 -12.98 -5.79 -11.90
N GLY A 256 -13.85 -4.82 -12.20
CA GLY A 256 -14.12 -3.69 -11.30
C GLY A 256 -14.51 -4.16 -9.90
N ASP A 257 -14.29 -3.33 -8.91
CA ASP A 257 -14.34 -3.74 -7.51
C ASP A 257 -15.73 -4.20 -7.07
N ASP A 258 -16.79 -3.52 -7.50
CA ASP A 258 -18.18 -3.89 -7.21
C ASP A 258 -18.59 -5.22 -7.89
N ASP A 259 -18.19 -5.41 -9.15
CA ASP A 259 -18.42 -6.65 -9.90
C ASP A 259 -17.67 -7.82 -9.26
N TYR A 260 -16.45 -7.56 -8.79
CA TYR A 260 -15.63 -8.54 -8.08
C TYR A 260 -16.25 -8.93 -6.73
N ILE A 261 -16.74 -7.96 -5.96
CA ILE A 261 -17.38 -8.21 -4.66
C ILE A 261 -18.63 -9.09 -4.83
N SER A 262 -19.42 -8.84 -5.87
CA SER A 262 -20.65 -9.60 -6.14
C SER A 262 -20.41 -10.88 -6.95
N LEU A 263 -19.25 -11.02 -7.62
CA LEU A 263 -18.96 -12.00 -8.66
C LEU A 263 -20.07 -12.14 -9.72
N LYS A 264 -20.79 -11.03 -9.98
CA LYS A 264 -21.79 -10.94 -11.04
C LYS A 264 -21.13 -10.21 -12.22
N LEU A 265 -20.91 -10.92 -13.32
CA LEU A 265 -20.39 -10.33 -14.55
C LEU A 265 -21.48 -9.54 -15.24
N VAL A 266 -21.28 -8.22 -15.33
CA VAL A 266 -22.06 -7.32 -16.16
C VAL A 266 -21.15 -6.89 -17.33
N ASN A 267 -21.06 -7.72 -18.38
CA ASN A 267 -20.42 -7.53 -19.70
C ASN A 267 -19.20 -6.58 -19.91
N ASN A 268 -18.24 -7.11 -20.71
CA ASN A 268 -17.03 -6.49 -21.30
C ASN A 268 -16.03 -5.91 -20.30
N ARG A 269 -15.17 -6.82 -19.80
CA ARG A 269 -13.90 -6.46 -19.16
C ARG A 269 -13.08 -5.58 -20.11
N SER A 270 -12.63 -4.42 -19.63
CA SER A 270 -11.74 -3.58 -20.44
C SER A 270 -10.52 -4.39 -20.88
N ASN A 271 -10.10 -4.22 -22.12
CA ASN A 271 -8.79 -4.67 -22.59
C ASN A 271 -7.78 -3.52 -22.61
N TRP A 272 -6.50 -3.84 -22.79
CA TRP A 272 -5.43 -2.83 -22.81
C TRP A 272 -5.62 -1.75 -23.87
N ASN A 273 -6.13 -2.10 -25.05
CA ASN A 273 -6.36 -1.12 -26.12
C ASN A 273 -7.39 -0.08 -25.69
N GLN A 274 -8.50 -0.53 -25.07
CA GLN A 274 -9.54 0.35 -24.55
C GLN A 274 -9.01 1.27 -23.44
N LEU A 275 -8.09 0.80 -22.59
CA LEU A 275 -7.50 1.62 -21.53
C LEU A 275 -6.71 2.83 -22.07
N HIS A 276 -6.21 2.76 -23.30
CA HIS A 276 -5.47 3.84 -23.95
C HIS A 276 -6.37 4.78 -24.78
N GLU A 277 -7.67 4.49 -24.92
CA GLU A 277 -8.59 5.34 -25.65
C GLU A 277 -8.92 6.63 -24.86
N LYS A 278 -8.92 7.78 -25.56
CA LYS A 278 -9.18 9.09 -24.93
C LYS A 278 -10.55 9.17 -24.25
N ASN A 279 -11.56 8.54 -24.84
CA ASN A 279 -12.94 8.60 -24.33
C ASN A 279 -13.27 7.50 -23.32
N HIS A 280 -12.36 6.55 -23.09
CA HIS A 280 -12.58 5.48 -22.14
C HIS A 280 -12.22 5.94 -20.72
N THR A 281 -13.11 5.66 -19.77
CA THR A 281 -12.84 5.83 -18.35
C THR A 281 -12.54 4.46 -17.75
N PRO A 282 -11.31 4.22 -17.24
CA PRO A 282 -10.97 2.94 -16.64
C PRO A 282 -11.81 2.70 -15.38
N SER A 283 -12.12 1.42 -15.13
CA SER A 283 -12.68 0.97 -13.86
C SER A 283 -11.75 1.29 -12.68
N ASP A 284 -12.23 1.17 -11.46
CA ASP A 284 -11.44 1.38 -10.25
C ASP A 284 -10.22 0.45 -10.16
N SER A 285 -10.42 -0.85 -10.38
CA SER A 285 -9.35 -1.86 -10.36
C SER A 285 -8.30 -1.62 -11.46
N THR A 286 -8.73 -1.28 -12.67
CA THR A 286 -7.81 -1.01 -13.80
C THR A 286 -7.13 0.34 -13.68
N SER A 287 -7.75 1.32 -13.00
CA SER A 287 -7.10 2.59 -12.67
C SER A 287 -5.93 2.38 -11.72
N LEU A 288 -6.08 1.50 -10.73
CA LEU A 288 -4.98 1.17 -9.81
C LEU A 288 -3.81 0.50 -10.54
N ILE A 289 -4.10 -0.37 -11.52
CA ILE A 289 -3.08 -1.00 -12.37
C ILE A 289 -2.35 0.06 -13.21
N LEU A 290 -3.08 0.95 -13.88
CA LEU A 290 -2.49 2.01 -14.71
C LEU A 290 -1.65 2.98 -13.88
N ALA A 291 -2.13 3.40 -12.72
CA ALA A 291 -1.37 4.26 -11.80
C ALA A 291 -0.07 3.57 -11.34
N ALA A 292 -0.14 2.29 -10.99
CA ALA A 292 1.06 1.52 -10.63
C ALA A 292 2.02 1.37 -11.80
N LYS A 293 1.54 1.19 -13.03
CA LYS A 293 2.37 1.11 -14.25
C LYS A 293 3.07 2.44 -14.58
N ILE A 294 2.37 3.56 -14.40
CA ILE A 294 2.99 4.90 -14.51
C ILE A 294 4.09 5.06 -13.46
N PHE A 295 3.81 4.67 -12.21
CA PHE A 295 4.79 4.74 -11.13
C PHE A 295 6.00 3.81 -11.37
N GLU A 296 5.79 2.60 -11.90
CA GLU A 296 6.86 1.70 -12.32
C GLU A 296 7.79 2.37 -13.33
N HIS A 297 7.21 3.02 -14.36
CA HIS A 297 7.97 3.76 -15.37
C HIS A 297 8.79 4.91 -14.76
N SER A 298 8.19 5.68 -13.86
CA SER A 298 8.89 6.73 -13.11
C SER A 298 10.07 6.18 -12.31
N LEU A 299 9.89 5.07 -11.58
CA LEU A 299 10.98 4.42 -10.84
C LEU A 299 12.10 3.94 -11.77
N SER A 300 11.76 3.45 -12.97
CA SER A 300 12.74 3.03 -13.98
C SER A 300 13.54 4.18 -14.55
N LYS A 301 12.89 5.28 -14.93
CA LYS A 301 13.60 6.49 -15.39
C LYS A 301 14.54 7.04 -14.32
N LEU A 302 14.08 7.09 -13.07
CA LEU A 302 14.90 7.52 -11.93
C LEU A 302 16.09 6.59 -11.67
N SER A 303 15.89 5.28 -11.80
CA SER A 303 16.96 4.29 -11.62
C SER A 303 18.02 4.35 -12.73
N ASN A 304 17.62 4.73 -13.94
CA ASN A 304 18.50 4.80 -15.11
C ASN A 304 19.09 6.21 -15.33
N GLU A 305 18.69 7.19 -14.50
CA GLU A 305 19.02 8.62 -14.65
C GLU A 305 18.60 9.20 -16.03
N ASP A 306 17.59 8.60 -16.65
CA ASP A 306 17.07 8.94 -17.99
C ASP A 306 15.81 9.79 -17.88
N LEU A 307 15.96 10.96 -17.26
CA LEU A 307 14.86 11.89 -17.01
C LEU A 307 15.33 13.34 -17.25
N PRO A 308 14.98 13.95 -18.39
CA PRO A 308 15.20 15.38 -18.60
C PRO A 308 14.04 16.20 -18.01
N ALA A 309 14.36 17.27 -17.26
CA ALA A 309 13.35 18.09 -16.57
C ALA A 309 12.30 18.69 -17.53
N LYS A 310 12.71 19.04 -18.75
CA LYS A 310 11.83 19.63 -19.78
C LYS A 310 10.71 18.70 -20.21
N ASP A 311 10.95 17.39 -20.24
CA ASP A 311 9.95 16.39 -20.67
C ASP A 311 8.86 16.20 -19.61
N LEU A 312 9.19 16.41 -18.33
CA LEU A 312 8.20 16.38 -17.24
C LEU A 312 7.28 17.61 -17.27
N ILE A 313 7.87 18.80 -17.45
CA ILE A 313 7.16 20.07 -17.30
C ILE A 313 6.26 20.36 -18.52
N LYS A 314 6.70 19.97 -19.73
CA LYS A 314 5.97 20.23 -21.00
C LYS A 314 5.21 19.03 -21.54
N ALA A 315 4.99 18.01 -20.71
CA ALA A 315 4.45 16.74 -21.17
C ALA A 315 2.98 16.87 -21.66
N ASN A 316 2.77 16.68 -22.97
CA ASN A 316 1.49 16.24 -23.55
C ASN A 316 1.31 14.73 -23.31
N ASP A 317 1.44 14.30 -22.05
CA ASP A 317 1.64 12.90 -21.73
C ASP A 317 0.32 12.20 -21.39
N SER A 318 0.21 10.96 -21.87
CA SER A 318 -0.87 10.02 -21.56
C SER A 318 -1.11 9.86 -20.05
N ALA A 319 -0.05 9.98 -19.23
CA ALA A 319 -0.13 9.95 -17.78
C ALA A 319 -0.90 11.14 -17.19
N ARG A 320 -0.73 12.35 -17.76
CA ARG A 320 -1.45 13.55 -17.33
C ARG A 320 -2.93 13.46 -17.70
N GLU A 321 -3.23 13.00 -18.91
CA GLU A 321 -4.61 12.77 -19.36
C GLU A 321 -5.32 11.73 -18.46
N PHE A 322 -4.63 10.65 -18.10
CA PHE A 322 -5.16 9.66 -17.16
C PHE A 322 -5.39 10.24 -15.77
N ARG A 323 -4.45 11.01 -15.22
CA ARG A 323 -4.62 11.69 -13.92
C ARG A 323 -5.88 12.55 -13.91
N ASP A 324 -6.07 13.39 -14.92
CA ASP A 324 -7.23 14.29 -15.02
C ASP A 324 -8.56 13.51 -15.05
N LYS A 325 -8.58 12.35 -15.73
CA LYS A 325 -9.76 11.45 -15.77
C LYS A 325 -10.11 10.88 -14.39
N VAL A 326 -9.11 10.51 -13.57
CA VAL A 326 -9.35 9.79 -12.30
C VAL A 326 -9.36 10.68 -11.06
N ARG A 327 -8.85 11.93 -11.15
CA ARG A 327 -8.72 12.87 -10.03
C ARG A 327 -10.02 13.09 -9.27
N GLY A 328 -11.16 13.12 -9.95
CA GLY A 328 -12.48 13.36 -9.34
C GLY A 328 -13.32 12.09 -9.09
N LEU A 329 -12.78 10.89 -9.27
CA LEU A 329 -13.56 9.64 -9.23
C LEU A 329 -13.48 8.91 -7.88
N TYR A 330 -12.62 9.35 -6.97
CA TYR A 330 -12.39 8.63 -5.72
C TYR A 330 -13.39 8.93 -4.61
N SER A 331 -14.17 10.02 -4.70
CA SER A 331 -15.06 10.44 -3.61
C SER A 331 -16.45 10.86 -4.12
N LYS A 332 -17.43 10.69 -3.24
CA LYS A 332 -18.78 11.26 -3.37
C LYS A 332 -19.23 11.81 -2.02
N VAL A 333 -19.71 13.05 -2.01
CA VAL A 333 -20.16 13.75 -0.81
C VAL A 333 -21.69 13.77 -0.78
N PHE A 334 -22.25 13.29 0.32
CA PHE A 334 -23.68 13.39 0.64
C PHE A 334 -23.86 14.41 1.75
N VAL A 335 -24.19 15.65 1.35
CA VAL A 335 -24.32 16.78 2.29
C VAL A 335 -25.43 16.53 3.31
N ASP A 336 -26.60 16.09 2.86
CA ASP A 336 -27.76 15.84 3.73
C ASP A 336 -27.52 14.74 4.78
N LYS A 337 -26.72 13.74 4.42
CA LYS A 337 -26.34 12.63 5.31
C LYS A 337 -25.08 12.92 6.11
N LYS A 338 -24.42 14.07 5.91
CA LYS A 338 -23.09 14.39 6.45
C LYS A 338 -22.11 13.22 6.26
N LEU A 339 -22.00 12.73 5.03
CA LEU A 339 -21.26 11.51 4.71
C LEU A 339 -20.39 11.68 3.47
N VAL A 340 -19.14 11.22 3.54
CA VAL A 340 -18.25 11.06 2.38
C VAL A 340 -18.02 9.57 2.13
N VAL A 341 -18.25 9.14 0.89
CA VAL A 341 -17.96 7.76 0.44
C VAL A 341 -16.72 7.79 -0.44
N ILE A 342 -15.73 6.96 -0.11
CA ILE A 342 -14.43 6.87 -0.78
C ILE A 342 -14.31 5.52 -1.50
N ASN A 343 -14.01 5.56 -2.80
CA ASN A 343 -13.52 4.41 -3.55
C ASN A 343 -12.03 4.26 -3.28
N MET A 344 -11.63 3.18 -2.61
CA MET A 344 -10.25 2.97 -2.19
C MET A 344 -9.30 2.80 -3.38
N SER A 345 -9.71 2.10 -4.44
CA SER A 345 -8.85 1.84 -5.60
C SER A 345 -8.58 3.12 -6.40
N TYR A 346 -9.60 3.94 -6.67
CA TYR A 346 -9.39 5.27 -7.27
C TYR A 346 -8.61 6.21 -6.34
N TRP A 347 -8.89 6.19 -5.04
CA TRP A 347 -8.15 7.01 -4.07
C TRP A 347 -6.67 6.63 -4.03
N PHE A 348 -6.37 5.33 -4.01
CA PHE A 348 -5.01 4.83 -3.96
C PHE A 348 -4.28 5.05 -5.29
N SER A 349 -5.00 4.99 -6.42
CA SER A 349 -4.48 5.41 -7.72
C SER A 349 -3.96 6.85 -7.69
N ASN A 350 -4.76 7.78 -7.14
CA ASN A 350 -4.35 9.18 -6.99
C ASN A 350 -3.15 9.34 -6.06
N ILE A 351 -3.12 8.62 -4.93
CA ILE A 351 -1.96 8.63 -4.02
C ILE A 351 -0.68 8.16 -4.73
N ILE A 352 -0.74 7.09 -5.52
CA ILE A 352 0.41 6.58 -6.29
C ILE A 352 0.87 7.61 -7.32
N LEU A 353 -0.07 8.21 -8.07
CA LEU A 353 0.24 9.25 -9.05
C LEU A 353 0.88 10.49 -8.41
N CYS A 354 0.37 10.97 -7.28
CA CYS A 354 0.98 12.09 -6.55
C CYS A 354 2.39 11.74 -6.03
N MET A 355 2.59 10.50 -5.55
CA MET A 355 3.92 10.05 -5.14
C MET A 355 4.90 10.03 -6.31
N SER A 356 4.44 9.64 -7.52
CA SER A 356 5.23 9.69 -8.75
C SER A 356 5.79 11.09 -9.00
N ASP A 357 4.91 12.11 -8.99
CA ASP A 357 5.32 13.51 -9.17
C ASP A 357 6.34 13.93 -8.13
N ILE A 358 6.06 13.66 -6.86
CA ILE A 358 6.94 14.04 -5.75
C ILE A 358 8.32 13.45 -5.98
N LEU A 359 8.43 12.18 -6.41
CA LEU A 359 9.72 11.54 -6.68
C LEU A 359 10.46 12.15 -7.87
N GLU A 360 9.77 12.31 -8.99
CA GLU A 360 10.33 12.80 -10.25
C GLU A 360 10.83 14.24 -10.12
N PHE A 361 10.01 15.13 -9.57
CA PHE A 361 10.44 16.52 -9.37
C PHE A 361 11.51 16.63 -8.28
N ASN A 362 11.44 15.82 -7.21
CA ASN A 362 12.43 15.87 -6.13
C ASN A 362 13.83 15.42 -6.61
N TYR A 363 13.91 14.64 -7.68
CA TYR A 363 15.19 14.28 -8.30
C TYR A 363 15.98 15.51 -8.76
N PHE A 364 15.34 16.50 -9.38
CA PHE A 364 16.01 17.69 -9.94
C PHE A 364 16.40 18.74 -8.91
N ILE A 365 15.79 18.71 -7.72
CA ILE A 365 16.05 19.68 -6.66
C ILE A 365 16.62 19.04 -5.38
N GLN A 366 17.10 17.80 -5.48
CA GLN A 366 17.65 17.04 -4.35
C GLN A 366 18.81 17.75 -3.63
N GLU A 367 19.52 18.65 -4.32
CA GLU A 367 20.69 19.37 -3.79
C GLU A 367 20.32 20.44 -2.76
N VAL A 368 19.13 21.02 -2.88
CA VAL A 368 18.58 22.02 -1.95
C VAL A 368 17.68 21.40 -0.89
N MET A 369 17.42 20.09 -0.98
CA MET A 369 16.66 19.34 0.02
C MET A 369 17.55 18.95 1.21
N VAL A 370 17.31 19.56 2.37
CA VAL A 370 18.12 19.38 3.57
C VAL A 370 17.91 17.99 4.19
N PHE A 371 16.68 17.52 4.25
CA PHE A 371 16.34 16.18 4.74
C PHE A 371 16.27 15.20 3.58
N LYS A 372 16.95 14.06 3.69
CA LYS A 372 17.08 13.10 2.58
C LYS A 372 16.07 11.98 2.69
N MET A 373 15.55 11.53 1.54
CA MET A 373 14.78 10.29 1.45
C MET A 373 15.66 9.07 1.78
N CYS A 374 15.07 7.97 2.23
CA CYS A 374 15.83 6.73 2.48
C CYS A 374 16.55 6.25 1.22
N LYS A 375 17.87 6.07 1.35
CA LYS A 375 18.73 5.38 0.38
C LYS A 375 19.18 4.07 1.01
N TYR A 376 19.04 2.97 0.28
CA TYR A 376 19.51 1.67 0.76
C TYR A 376 20.63 1.18 -0.14
N ASP A 377 21.76 0.87 0.47
CA ASP A 377 22.87 0.25 -0.24
C ASP A 377 22.71 -1.26 -0.23
N PHE A 378 22.15 -1.79 -1.32
CA PHE A 378 21.96 -3.24 -1.49
C PHE A 378 23.27 -4.02 -1.63
N ARG A 379 24.38 -3.36 -1.97
CA ARG A 379 25.69 -4.03 -2.12
C ARG A 379 26.23 -4.51 -0.78
N SER A 380 25.98 -3.76 0.29
CA SER A 380 26.46 -4.09 1.65
C SER A 380 25.92 -5.42 2.21
N ASN A 381 24.79 -5.92 1.71
CA ASN A 381 24.18 -7.16 2.20
C ASN A 381 24.76 -8.44 1.56
N ILE A 382 25.42 -8.33 0.40
CA ILE A 382 26.09 -9.48 -0.24
C ILE A 382 27.41 -9.77 0.49
N ASP A 383 28.17 -8.71 0.82
CA ASP A 383 29.48 -8.83 1.46
C ASP A 383 29.41 -9.30 2.93
N LEU A 384 28.29 -9.03 3.63
CA LEU A 384 28.10 -9.48 5.02
C LEU A 384 27.85 -10.99 5.14
N ASN A 385 27.41 -11.65 4.07
CA ASN A 385 27.28 -13.11 4.04
C ASN A 385 28.62 -13.79 3.76
N GLU A 386 29.54 -13.15 3.04
CA GLU A 386 30.89 -13.68 2.83
C GLU A 386 31.83 -13.41 4.02
N ALA A 387 31.71 -12.25 4.68
CA ALA A 387 32.54 -11.88 5.83
C ALA A 387 32.28 -12.73 7.09
N LYS A 388 31.16 -13.46 7.17
CA LYS A 388 30.87 -14.39 8.27
C LYS A 388 31.57 -15.74 8.17
N SER A 389 32.40 -15.96 7.15
CA SER A 389 33.14 -17.22 7.00
C SER A 389 34.51 -17.26 7.72
N VAL A 390 35.01 -16.17 8.32
CA VAL A 390 36.41 -16.13 8.84
C VAL A 390 36.63 -15.52 10.24
N SER A 391 35.63 -15.11 11.01
CA SER A 391 35.90 -14.63 12.40
C SER A 391 35.10 -15.32 13.49
N ASN A 392 35.81 -16.18 14.24
CA ASN A 392 35.42 -16.67 15.55
C ASN A 392 35.32 -15.50 16.54
N ALA A 393 34.13 -14.95 16.72
CA ALA A 393 33.80 -14.16 17.90
C ALA A 393 32.39 -14.54 18.36
N ARG A 394 32.36 -15.24 19.51
CA ARG A 394 31.15 -15.48 20.30
C ARG A 394 30.53 -14.14 20.66
N SER A 395 29.53 -13.70 19.88
CA SER A 395 28.57 -12.67 20.29
C SER A 395 27.17 -13.24 20.17
N SER A 396 26.45 -13.12 21.27
CA SER A 396 25.06 -13.42 21.56
C SER A 396 24.08 -13.55 20.38
N ASN A 397 23.36 -14.68 20.37
CA ASN A 397 21.94 -14.83 20.01
C ASN A 397 21.28 -13.77 19.08
N GLY A 398 21.04 -14.14 17.83
CA GLY A 398 19.73 -13.96 17.17
C GLY A 398 19.23 -12.57 16.75
N ALA A 399 20.05 -11.50 16.74
CA ALA A 399 19.54 -10.12 16.62
C ALA A 399 20.12 -9.28 15.47
N ASN A 400 20.22 -9.79 14.24
CA ASN A 400 20.59 -8.95 13.08
C ASN A 400 19.89 -9.39 11.77
N GLU A 401 18.57 -9.58 11.79
CA GLU A 401 17.76 -9.41 10.56
C GLU A 401 17.41 -7.92 10.46
N GLN A 402 18.28 -7.12 9.84
CA GLN A 402 18.11 -5.67 9.77
C GLN A 402 16.78 -5.30 9.08
N GLN A 403 15.85 -4.74 9.86
CA GLN A 403 14.65 -4.10 9.33
C GLN A 403 15.02 -2.81 8.61
N ASN A 404 14.38 -2.55 7.48
CA ASN A 404 14.61 -1.34 6.71
C ASN A 404 13.96 -0.12 7.38
N PRO A 405 14.72 0.93 7.72
CA PRO A 405 14.12 2.12 8.31
C PRO A 405 13.12 2.81 7.38
N LEU A 406 11.86 2.92 7.82
CA LEU A 406 10.84 3.66 7.07
C LEU A 406 11.20 5.13 6.83
N ILE A 407 11.90 5.74 7.79
CA ILE A 407 12.27 7.15 7.80
C ILE A 407 13.80 7.30 7.88
N SER A 408 14.35 8.09 6.98
CA SER A 408 15.77 8.48 7.03
C SER A 408 15.97 9.55 8.10
N THR A 409 17.09 9.48 8.81
CA THR A 409 17.52 10.54 9.73
C THR A 409 18.67 11.35 9.16
N GLU A 410 18.98 11.17 7.87
CA GLU A 410 20.04 11.88 7.18
C GLU A 410 19.63 13.32 6.89
N VAL A 411 20.49 14.25 7.28
CA VAL A 411 20.31 15.69 7.16
C VAL A 411 21.60 16.27 6.60
N SER A 412 21.52 17.01 5.49
CA SER A 412 22.63 17.76 4.92
C SER A 412 22.89 19.06 5.67
N SER A 413 24.11 19.57 5.58
CA SER A 413 24.42 20.90 6.11
C SER A 413 23.58 21.97 5.42
N VAL A 414 23.15 22.98 6.18
CA VAL A 414 22.50 24.19 5.67
C VAL A 414 23.51 25.25 5.21
N GLU A 415 24.81 25.04 5.47
CA GLU A 415 25.88 25.92 5.00
C GLU A 415 25.93 25.95 3.47
N GLY A 416 25.96 27.16 2.89
CA GLY A 416 25.96 27.36 1.43
C GLY A 416 24.61 27.04 0.76
N LEU A 417 23.53 26.85 1.52
CA LEU A 417 22.20 26.60 0.93
C LEU A 417 21.71 27.80 0.12
N THR A 418 21.94 29.02 0.61
CA THR A 418 21.54 30.25 -0.08
C THR A 418 22.21 30.38 -1.45
N ASP A 419 23.50 30.06 -1.56
CA ASP A 419 24.23 30.08 -2.84
C ASP A 419 23.62 29.07 -3.83
N LYS A 420 23.37 27.84 -3.38
CA LYS A 420 22.72 26.80 -4.20
C LYS A 420 21.34 27.23 -4.68
N LEU A 421 20.56 27.88 -3.80
CA LEU A 421 19.24 28.41 -4.15
C LEU A 421 19.34 29.52 -5.20
N GLN A 422 20.33 30.41 -5.11
CA GLN A 422 20.54 31.48 -6.10
C GLN A 422 20.92 30.92 -7.48
N GLU A 423 21.68 29.82 -7.51
CA GLU A 423 22.14 29.13 -8.70
C GLU A 423 21.08 28.25 -9.39
N MET A 424 19.93 28.02 -8.75
CA MET A 424 18.85 27.21 -9.32
C MET A 424 18.40 27.72 -10.70
N SER A 425 18.33 26.80 -11.66
CA SER A 425 17.80 27.05 -13.00
C SER A 425 16.28 27.29 -12.98
N THR A 426 15.74 27.86 -14.06
CA THR A 426 14.29 28.03 -14.24
C THR A 426 13.54 26.71 -14.07
N GLU A 427 14.02 25.62 -14.68
CA GLU A 427 13.39 24.30 -14.58
C GLU A 427 13.39 23.77 -13.14
N GLN A 428 14.44 24.05 -12.36
CA GLN A 428 14.49 23.65 -10.94
C GLN A 428 13.48 24.44 -10.10
N TRP A 429 13.26 25.72 -10.40
CA TRP A 429 12.18 26.51 -9.77
C TRP A 429 10.80 25.96 -10.10
N GLU A 430 10.54 25.60 -11.36
CA GLU A 430 9.29 24.94 -11.77
C GLU A 430 9.09 23.61 -11.03
N CYS A 431 10.13 22.78 -10.91
CA CYS A 431 10.10 21.53 -10.14
C CYS A 431 9.72 21.77 -8.66
N LEU A 432 10.27 22.83 -8.03
CA LEU A 432 9.93 23.18 -6.65
C LEU A 432 8.46 23.56 -6.49
N LEU A 433 7.92 24.37 -7.41
CA LEU A 433 6.49 24.72 -7.40
C LEU A 433 5.60 23.47 -7.56
N HIS A 434 5.96 22.57 -8.48
CA HIS A 434 5.23 21.32 -8.69
C HIS A 434 5.27 20.40 -7.46
N ILE A 435 6.38 20.33 -6.74
CA ILE A 435 6.46 19.58 -5.47
C ILE A 435 5.52 20.17 -4.44
N ILE A 436 5.50 21.49 -4.24
CA ILE A 436 4.61 22.12 -3.25
C ILE A 436 3.15 21.77 -3.55
N LYS A 437 2.76 21.84 -4.82
CA LYS A 437 1.41 21.45 -5.29
C LYS A 437 1.10 19.98 -5.02
N ALA A 438 2.01 19.08 -5.40
CA ALA A 438 1.82 17.64 -5.24
C ALA A 438 1.75 17.22 -3.76
N ILE A 439 2.54 17.86 -2.89
CA ILE A 439 2.49 17.64 -1.44
C ILE A 439 1.13 18.08 -0.88
N HIS A 440 0.62 19.23 -1.32
CA HIS A 440 -0.70 19.68 -0.89
C HIS A 440 -1.81 18.73 -1.33
N GLU A 441 -1.78 18.28 -2.60
CA GLU A 441 -2.73 17.29 -3.12
C GLU A 441 -2.66 15.97 -2.32
N TYR A 442 -1.45 15.50 -2.02
CA TYR A 442 -1.21 14.31 -1.19
C TYR A 442 -1.82 14.44 0.21
N VAL A 443 -1.60 15.58 0.89
CA VAL A 443 -2.15 15.85 2.22
C VAL A 443 -3.67 15.93 2.19
N ASN A 444 -4.26 16.55 1.16
CA ASN A 444 -5.72 16.61 1.02
C ASN A 444 -6.34 15.22 0.81
N LEU A 445 -5.69 14.35 0.04
CA LEU A 445 -6.14 12.97 -0.13
C LEU A 445 -6.18 12.22 1.22
N LEU A 446 -5.21 12.46 2.13
CA LEU A 446 -5.20 11.86 3.46
C LEU A 446 -6.33 12.38 4.38
N LYS A 447 -6.87 13.58 4.12
CA LYS A 447 -8.00 14.13 4.91
C LYS A 447 -9.34 13.51 4.54
N PHE A 448 -9.46 12.87 3.36
CA PHE A 448 -10.69 12.32 2.76
C PHE A 448 -11.81 13.32 2.46
N ILE A 449 -11.95 14.39 3.24
CA ILE A 449 -13.01 15.39 3.08
C ILE A 449 -12.51 16.48 2.12
N PRO A 450 -13.13 16.67 0.94
CA PRO A 450 -12.67 17.62 -0.06
C PRO A 450 -13.01 19.09 0.26
N LEU A 451 -13.77 19.36 1.33
CA LEU A 451 -14.27 20.70 1.68
C LEU A 451 -13.87 21.09 3.13
N PRO A 452 -12.99 22.09 3.32
CA PRO A 452 -12.51 22.49 4.65
C PRO A 452 -13.62 23.03 5.59
N GLU A 453 -14.65 23.65 5.03
CA GLU A 453 -15.71 24.35 5.79
C GLU A 453 -16.65 23.40 6.54
N ILE A 454 -16.54 22.08 6.31
CA ILE A 454 -17.54 21.10 6.75
C ILE A 454 -16.90 19.86 7.45
N GLU A 455 -15.60 19.91 7.73
CA GLU A 455 -14.78 18.76 8.15
C GLU A 455 -15.24 18.08 9.45
N LYS A 456 -15.82 18.82 10.39
CA LYS A 456 -16.10 18.32 11.75
C LYS A 456 -17.34 17.43 11.88
N ASP A 457 -18.25 17.52 10.92
CA ASP A 457 -19.57 16.91 11.03
C ASP A 457 -19.75 15.66 10.17
N PHE A 458 -18.76 15.33 9.33
CA PHE A 458 -18.90 14.29 8.32
C PHE A 458 -18.34 12.94 8.78
N SER A 459 -19.13 11.89 8.56
CA SER A 459 -18.64 10.51 8.57
C SER A 459 -17.97 10.18 7.25
N VAL A 460 -17.00 9.27 7.28
CA VAL A 460 -16.31 8.73 6.11
C VAL A 460 -16.55 7.23 6.04
N VAL A 461 -16.92 6.76 4.86
CA VAL A 461 -17.03 5.34 4.51
C VAL A 461 -16.03 5.04 3.41
N VAL A 462 -15.29 3.94 3.58
CA VAL A 462 -14.20 3.55 2.68
C VAL A 462 -14.52 2.14 2.16
N GLY A 463 -14.55 1.98 0.83
CA GLY A 463 -14.86 0.71 0.19
C GLY A 463 -14.55 0.72 -1.32
N PRO A 464 -15.22 -0.11 -2.13
CA PRO A 464 -16.40 -0.89 -1.77
C PRO A 464 -16.11 -2.07 -0.84
N THR A 465 -17.09 -2.37 0.02
CA THR A 465 -17.05 -3.45 1.03
C THR A 465 -18.43 -4.08 1.13
N ALA A 466 -18.52 -5.41 1.17
CA ALA A 466 -19.77 -6.13 1.43
C ALA A 466 -19.67 -6.96 2.71
N LEU A 467 -20.28 -6.45 3.78
CA LEU A 467 -20.42 -7.14 5.07
C LEU A 467 -21.52 -8.19 5.01
N ASP A 468 -22.68 -7.90 4.40
CA ASP A 468 -23.78 -8.87 4.20
C ASP A 468 -24.56 -8.59 2.90
N ASP A 469 -25.16 -9.64 2.32
CA ASP A 469 -25.86 -9.63 1.03
C ASP A 469 -27.18 -8.85 1.09
N LYS A 470 -27.14 -7.56 0.76
CA LYS A 470 -28.27 -6.86 0.16
C LYS A 470 -27.86 -6.24 -1.18
N SER A 471 -27.24 -7.03 -2.06
CA SER A 471 -27.12 -6.60 -3.46
C SER A 471 -28.45 -6.86 -4.16
N THR A 472 -29.21 -5.79 -4.35
CA THR A 472 -30.38 -5.70 -5.22
C THR A 472 -30.08 -6.35 -6.57
N GLU A 473 -30.98 -7.24 -7.00
CA GLU A 473 -30.98 -7.76 -8.35
C GLU A 473 -31.25 -6.62 -9.34
N GLY A 474 -30.35 -6.47 -10.32
CA GLY A 474 -30.60 -5.65 -11.51
C GLY A 474 -29.79 -4.35 -11.57
N LEU A 475 -28.76 -4.31 -12.42
CA LEU A 475 -28.71 -3.42 -13.59
C LEU A 475 -27.45 -3.69 -14.41
N GLU A 476 -27.64 -3.90 -15.72
CA GLU A 476 -26.63 -4.34 -16.69
C GLU A 476 -25.91 -3.18 -17.43
N VAL A 477 -25.12 -2.35 -16.74
CA VAL A 477 -24.24 -1.37 -17.41
C VAL A 477 -22.94 -1.21 -16.63
N THR A 478 -21.83 -0.94 -17.32
CA THR A 478 -20.57 -0.42 -16.74
C THR A 478 -20.83 0.88 -15.98
N LYS A 479 -21.18 0.77 -14.69
CA LYS A 479 -21.50 1.89 -13.82
C LYS A 479 -20.21 2.55 -13.34
N ARG A 480 -20.08 3.87 -13.50
CA ARG A 480 -19.00 4.62 -12.85
C ARG A 480 -19.22 4.58 -11.34
N PHE A 481 -18.18 4.76 -10.53
CA PHE A 481 -18.29 4.80 -9.06
C PHE A 481 -19.47 5.65 -8.56
N ARG A 482 -19.69 6.84 -9.15
CA ARG A 482 -20.81 7.71 -8.79
C ARG A 482 -22.18 7.05 -8.99
N ASP A 483 -22.33 6.24 -10.02
CA ASP A 483 -23.56 5.54 -10.39
C ASP A 483 -23.80 4.31 -9.50
N VAL A 484 -22.73 3.66 -9.03
CA VAL A 484 -22.85 2.54 -8.08
C VAL A 484 -23.28 3.04 -6.71
N ILE A 485 -22.64 4.10 -6.19
CA ILE A 485 -23.04 4.67 -4.89
C ILE A 485 -24.45 5.25 -4.95
N SER A 486 -24.91 5.77 -6.10
CA SER A 486 -26.30 6.24 -6.26
C SER A 486 -27.34 5.13 -6.08
N ASN A 487 -26.98 3.87 -6.34
CA ASN A 487 -27.93 2.75 -6.45
C ASN A 487 -27.72 1.65 -5.40
N SER A 488 -26.66 1.74 -4.59
CA SER A 488 -26.27 0.69 -3.64
C SER A 488 -26.36 1.20 -2.20
N GLU A 489 -26.77 0.32 -1.28
CA GLU A 489 -26.94 0.64 0.15
C GLU A 489 -25.75 0.21 1.01
N TRP A 490 -24.70 -0.40 0.44
CA TRP A 490 -23.60 -0.97 1.24
C TRP A 490 -22.94 0.07 2.15
N TRP A 491 -22.81 1.31 1.70
CA TRP A 491 -22.17 2.40 2.44
C TRP A 491 -23.04 2.99 3.56
N ASP A 492 -24.33 2.64 3.65
CA ASP A 492 -25.20 3.13 4.74
C ASP A 492 -25.04 2.31 6.03
N THR A 493 -24.37 1.16 5.93
CA THR A 493 -24.02 0.27 7.05
C THR A 493 -23.28 1.04 8.15
N PRO A 494 -23.84 1.15 9.38
CA PRO A 494 -23.26 1.94 10.47
C PRO A 494 -21.82 1.55 10.84
N GLU A 495 -21.50 0.26 10.79
CA GLU A 495 -20.19 -0.33 11.10
C GLU A 495 -19.09 0.16 10.13
N LEU A 496 -19.48 0.63 8.94
CA LEU A 496 -18.54 1.20 7.96
C LEU A 496 -18.25 2.68 8.19
N LYS A 497 -19.11 3.40 8.93
CA LYS A 497 -18.98 4.84 9.16
C LYS A 497 -17.90 5.10 10.21
N ALA A 498 -16.96 5.97 9.89
CA ALA A 498 -15.86 6.34 10.78
C ALA A 498 -15.55 7.83 10.65
N THR A 499 -14.88 8.42 11.64
CA THR A 499 -14.28 9.76 11.47
C THR A 499 -13.16 9.71 10.40
N PRO A 500 -12.75 10.86 9.84
CA PRO A 500 -11.63 10.90 8.90
C PRO A 500 -10.36 10.25 9.46
N LYS A 501 -9.98 10.56 10.70
CA LYS A 501 -8.79 9.97 11.35
C LYS A 501 -8.94 8.47 11.59
N GLN A 502 -10.11 7.99 12.04
CA GLN A 502 -10.34 6.54 12.19
C GLN A 502 -10.26 5.81 10.84
N SER A 503 -10.64 6.46 9.75
CA SER A 503 -10.59 5.89 8.40
C SER A 503 -9.16 5.62 7.91
N TRP A 504 -8.13 6.25 8.50
CA TRP A 504 -6.73 5.92 8.24
C TRP A 504 -6.41 4.44 8.55
N ALA A 505 -7.13 3.80 9.46
CA ALA A 505 -6.92 2.38 9.75
C ALA A 505 -7.20 1.50 8.52
N LYS A 506 -8.14 1.93 7.67
CA LYS A 506 -8.61 1.22 6.46
C LYS A 506 -7.69 1.40 5.23
N VAL A 507 -6.75 2.34 5.30
CA VAL A 507 -5.83 2.70 4.21
C VAL A 507 -4.75 1.62 4.00
N PRO A 508 -4.35 1.31 2.75
CA PRO A 508 -3.24 0.40 2.46
C PRO A 508 -1.96 0.71 3.25
N VAL A 509 -1.29 -0.34 3.74
CA VAL A 509 -0.03 -0.20 4.49
C VAL A 509 1.06 0.55 3.71
N TYR A 510 1.03 0.51 2.37
CA TYR A 510 1.98 1.24 1.53
C TYR A 510 1.93 2.75 1.66
N VAL A 511 0.77 3.29 2.05
CA VAL A 511 0.65 4.73 2.28
C VAL A 511 1.52 5.14 3.47
N LEU A 512 1.75 4.27 4.45
CA LEU A 512 2.74 4.52 5.51
C LEU A 512 4.15 4.68 4.92
N SER A 513 4.58 3.80 4.02
CA SER A 513 5.87 3.92 3.34
C SER A 513 5.97 5.19 2.49
N PHE A 514 4.93 5.52 1.72
CA PHE A 514 4.88 6.76 0.94
C PHE A 514 4.96 8.00 1.83
N THR A 515 4.12 8.07 2.86
CA THR A 515 4.11 9.22 3.78
C THR A 515 5.45 9.37 4.48
N ALA A 516 6.10 8.26 4.86
CA ALA A 516 7.44 8.30 5.45
C ALA A 516 8.49 8.90 4.48
N GLY A 517 8.40 8.60 3.19
CA GLY A 517 9.23 9.26 2.16
C GLY A 517 8.88 10.74 1.99
N VAL A 518 7.59 11.06 1.88
CA VAL A 518 7.07 12.43 1.73
C VAL A 518 7.49 13.33 2.89
N LEU A 519 7.55 12.82 4.12
CA LEU A 519 8.00 13.58 5.29
C LEU A 519 9.34 14.27 5.03
N SER A 520 10.35 13.58 4.49
CA SER A 520 11.67 14.19 4.23
C SER A 520 11.61 15.39 3.28
N VAL A 521 10.71 15.33 2.28
CA VAL A 521 10.47 16.45 1.37
C VAL A 521 9.82 17.61 2.13
N VAL A 522 8.76 17.34 2.91
CA VAL A 522 8.06 18.39 3.67
C VAL A 522 8.95 19.04 4.73
N TYR A 523 9.75 18.28 5.47
CA TYR A 523 10.75 18.82 6.39
C TYR A 523 11.71 19.79 5.67
N SER A 524 12.19 19.40 4.48
CA SER A 524 13.04 20.27 3.67
C SER A 524 12.31 21.54 3.22
N LEU A 525 11.05 21.43 2.78
CA LEU A 525 10.24 22.59 2.42
C LEU A 525 10.05 23.55 3.59
N VAL A 526 9.84 23.06 4.82
CA VAL A 526 9.80 23.92 6.02
C VAL A 526 11.10 24.70 6.17
N VAL A 527 12.26 24.03 6.02
CA VAL A 527 13.55 24.73 6.06
C VAL A 527 13.64 25.78 4.97
N LEU A 528 13.25 25.46 3.74
CA LEU A 528 13.30 26.42 2.62
C LEU A 528 12.44 27.66 2.86
N THR A 529 11.33 27.59 3.60
CA THR A 529 10.54 28.79 3.95
C THR A 529 11.27 29.79 4.84
N LYS A 530 12.37 29.38 5.48
CA LYS A 530 13.26 30.28 6.23
C LYS A 530 14.13 31.11 5.30
N TYR A 531 14.42 30.62 4.09
CA TYR A 531 15.31 31.24 3.11
C TYR A 531 14.56 31.97 2.01
N LEU A 532 13.37 31.48 1.65
CA LEU A 532 12.63 31.90 0.46
C LEU A 532 11.23 32.39 0.78
N ARG A 533 10.78 33.41 0.05
CA ARG A 533 9.36 33.77 -0.09
C ARG A 533 9.01 33.92 -1.55
N PHE A 534 7.82 33.47 -1.93
CA PHE A 534 7.32 33.60 -3.29
C PHE A 534 6.26 34.71 -3.38
N HIS A 535 6.37 35.50 -4.43
CA HIS A 535 5.45 36.58 -4.74
C HIS A 535 5.07 36.52 -6.22
N LYS A 536 3.92 37.09 -6.53
CA LYS A 536 3.47 37.32 -7.91
C LYS A 536 3.78 38.75 -8.32
N SER A 537 4.48 38.93 -9.44
CA SER A 537 4.73 40.26 -10.00
C SER A 537 3.45 40.84 -10.65
N PRO A 538 3.41 42.16 -10.92
CA PRO A 538 2.34 42.76 -11.72
C PRO A 538 2.22 42.19 -13.14
N THR A 539 3.28 41.58 -13.67
CA THR A 539 3.32 40.91 -14.99
C THR A 539 3.07 39.39 -14.87
N ASN A 540 2.51 38.95 -13.73
CA ASN A 540 2.26 37.55 -13.36
C ASN A 540 3.51 36.65 -13.28
N GLU A 541 4.71 37.21 -13.17
CA GLU A 541 5.93 36.42 -13.04
C GLU A 541 6.15 35.95 -11.61
N LEU A 542 6.82 34.80 -11.46
CA LEU A 542 7.33 34.39 -10.17
C LEU A 542 8.44 35.33 -9.71
N VAL A 543 8.29 35.90 -8.52
CA VAL A 543 9.34 36.66 -7.84
C VAL A 543 9.74 35.90 -6.58
N VAL A 544 11.02 35.57 -6.48
CA VAL A 544 11.59 34.87 -5.33
C VAL A 544 12.37 35.88 -4.49
N GLU A 545 11.96 36.06 -3.24
CA GLU A 545 12.67 36.85 -2.24
C GLU A 545 13.57 35.94 -1.40
N PHE A 546 14.87 36.24 -1.41
CA PHE A 546 15.89 35.61 -0.58
C PHE A 546 15.96 36.38 0.74
N THR A 547 15.30 35.84 1.76
CA THR A 547 15.09 36.51 3.05
C THR A 547 16.39 36.88 3.79
N GLU A 548 17.46 36.09 3.67
CA GLU A 548 18.75 36.37 4.32
C GLU A 548 19.51 37.52 3.65
N LEU A 549 19.32 37.68 2.34
CA LEU A 549 20.08 38.63 1.51
C LEU A 549 19.28 39.90 1.19
N ASP A 550 18.01 39.96 1.58
CA ASP A 550 17.05 40.99 1.19
C ASP A 550 17.05 41.25 -0.32
N GLN A 551 17.19 40.18 -1.11
CA GLN A 551 17.30 40.23 -2.57
C GLN A 551 16.07 39.61 -3.22
N LYS A 552 15.57 40.22 -4.29
CA LYS A 552 14.49 39.66 -5.12
C LYS A 552 15.02 39.25 -6.49
N LYS A 553 14.68 38.03 -6.92
CA LYS A 553 14.99 37.48 -8.24
C LYS A 553 13.69 37.27 -9.01
N HIS A 554 13.61 37.85 -10.21
CA HIS A 554 12.49 37.64 -11.12
C HIS A 554 12.78 36.43 -12.01
N ILE A 555 11.90 35.44 -12.00
CA ILE A 555 11.98 34.27 -12.88
C ILE A 555 10.96 34.48 -14.01
N GLN A 556 11.38 35.22 -15.04
CA GLN A 556 10.49 35.75 -16.09
C GLN A 556 9.74 34.67 -16.88
N ASP A 557 10.36 33.50 -17.02
CA ASP A 557 9.83 32.37 -17.80
C ASP A 557 8.68 31.62 -17.09
N ILE A 558 8.51 31.81 -15.77
CA ILE A 558 7.45 31.16 -15.00
C ILE A 558 6.30 32.15 -14.78
N LYS A 559 5.13 31.82 -15.33
CA LYS A 559 3.92 32.62 -15.21
C LYS A 559 2.92 31.98 -14.24
N ILE A 560 2.44 32.78 -13.29
CA ILE A 560 1.44 32.40 -12.28
C ILE A 560 0.07 32.86 -12.79
N ASP A 561 -0.49 32.08 -13.72
CA ASP A 561 -1.72 32.46 -14.43
C ASP A 561 -2.96 31.67 -13.98
N SER A 562 -2.78 30.48 -13.40
CA SER A 562 -3.92 29.68 -12.95
C SER A 562 -4.26 29.88 -11.47
N ALA A 563 -5.49 29.53 -11.10
CA ALA A 563 -5.91 29.45 -9.69
C ALA A 563 -5.07 28.41 -8.92
N GLU A 564 -4.69 27.30 -9.58
CA GLU A 564 -3.83 26.28 -8.98
C GLU A 564 -2.42 26.81 -8.69
N ASP A 565 -1.86 27.68 -9.55
CA ASP A 565 -0.54 28.28 -9.32
C ASP A 565 -0.59 29.33 -8.20
N SER A 566 -1.71 30.05 -8.08
CA SER A 566 -1.92 31.02 -7.01
C SER A 566 -1.99 30.34 -5.64
N ILE A 567 -2.62 29.15 -5.57
CA ILE A 567 -2.65 28.32 -4.36
C ILE A 567 -1.24 27.92 -3.92
N VAL A 568 -0.32 27.64 -4.85
CA VAL A 568 1.08 27.29 -4.50
C VAL A 568 1.77 28.45 -3.77
N LEU A 569 1.56 29.68 -4.22
CA LEU A 569 2.13 30.86 -3.57
C LEU A 569 1.56 31.06 -2.16
N GLU A 570 0.25 30.89 -2.00
CA GLU A 570 -0.41 31.00 -0.69
C GLU A 570 0.06 29.91 0.27
N GLN A 571 0.33 28.71 -0.23
CA GLN A 571 0.70 27.56 0.58
C GLN A 571 2.16 27.49 0.96
N PHE A 572 3.06 28.12 0.20
CA PHE A 572 4.48 28.17 0.50
C PHE A 572 4.81 29.22 1.57
N ASN A 573 4.31 28.97 2.78
CA ASN A 573 4.66 29.71 3.98
C ASN A 573 4.86 28.75 5.15
N GLN A 574 5.68 29.14 6.12
CA GLN A 574 6.08 28.26 7.22
C GLN A 574 4.88 27.68 7.98
N SER A 575 3.84 28.47 8.26
CA SER A 575 2.67 28.00 9.02
C SER A 575 1.85 26.94 8.27
N SER A 576 1.64 27.13 6.97
CA SER A 576 0.94 26.19 6.10
C SER A 576 1.70 24.87 5.99
N ILE A 577 3.02 24.93 5.71
CA ILE A 577 3.82 23.72 5.55
C ILE A 577 3.98 22.97 6.89
N LEU A 578 4.12 23.67 8.02
CA LEU A 578 4.11 23.04 9.35
C LEU A 578 2.78 22.33 9.65
N SER A 579 1.64 22.91 9.26
CA SER A 579 0.33 22.26 9.41
C SER A 579 0.22 20.97 8.58
N GLN A 580 0.74 21.01 7.35
CA GLN A 580 0.85 19.83 6.48
C GLN A 580 1.76 18.77 7.09
N LEU A 581 2.94 19.18 7.59
CA LEU A 581 3.88 18.30 8.29
C LEU A 581 3.23 17.63 9.51
N SER A 582 2.49 18.38 10.32
CA SER A 582 1.77 17.85 11.48
C SER A 582 0.77 16.77 11.07
N THR A 583 -0.01 17.01 10.00
CA THR A 583 -0.98 16.03 9.48
C THR A 583 -0.30 14.73 9.06
N LEU A 584 0.84 14.82 8.35
CA LEU A 584 1.61 13.65 7.93
C LEU A 584 2.22 12.90 9.13
N CYS A 585 2.76 13.63 10.11
CA CYS A 585 3.28 13.03 11.35
C CYS A 585 2.19 12.32 12.15
N GLU A 586 1.01 12.92 12.26
CA GLU A 586 -0.16 12.30 12.90
C GLU A 586 -0.59 11.03 12.18
N PHE A 587 -0.66 11.05 10.84
CA PHE A 587 -0.98 9.88 10.04
C PHE A 587 0.01 8.74 10.28
N VAL A 588 1.31 9.02 10.24
CA VAL A 588 2.36 8.02 10.48
C VAL A 588 2.23 7.41 11.88
N LYS A 589 2.13 8.24 12.92
CA LYS A 589 1.94 7.78 14.31
C LYS A 589 0.68 6.92 14.45
N PHE A 590 -0.41 7.35 13.82
CA PHE A 590 -1.67 6.59 13.83
C PHE A 590 -1.51 5.21 13.17
N LYS A 591 -0.89 5.11 11.99
CA LYS A 591 -0.70 3.81 11.31
C LYS A 591 0.26 2.89 12.05
N LEU A 592 1.31 3.44 12.67
CA LEU A 592 2.26 2.67 13.47
C LEU A 592 1.59 2.05 14.70
N ASN A 593 0.55 2.69 15.26
CA ASN A 593 -0.25 2.10 16.33
C ASN A 593 -1.00 0.83 15.91
N TYR A 594 -1.04 0.46 14.62
CA TYR A 594 -1.60 -0.82 14.15
C TYR A 594 -0.52 -1.71 13.51
N SER A 595 0.75 -1.48 13.86
CA SER A 595 1.90 -2.25 13.36
C SER A 595 2.58 -3.03 14.47
N ASN A 596 3.48 -3.93 14.08
CA ASN A 596 4.39 -4.60 15.00
C ASN A 596 5.19 -3.59 15.86
N GLU A 597 5.39 -3.94 17.13
CA GLU A 597 5.97 -3.07 18.16
C GLU A 597 7.39 -2.57 17.84
N GLU A 598 8.21 -3.42 17.21
CA GLU A 598 9.59 -3.07 16.83
C GLU A 598 9.61 -1.94 15.80
N ILE A 599 8.76 -2.07 14.77
CA ILE A 599 8.61 -1.08 13.69
C ILE A 599 8.06 0.23 14.24
N MET A 600 7.04 0.15 15.10
CA MET A 600 6.45 1.31 15.77
C MET A 600 7.50 2.08 16.56
N THR A 601 8.29 1.39 17.39
CA THR A 601 9.30 2.00 18.26
C THR A 601 10.43 2.64 17.45
N SER A 602 11.01 1.88 16.52
CA SER A 602 12.12 2.35 15.67
C SER A 602 11.72 3.56 14.81
N THR A 603 10.54 3.52 14.20
CA THR A 603 10.05 4.60 13.33
C THR A 603 9.71 5.85 14.14
N THR A 604 9.12 5.69 15.34
CA THR A 604 8.79 6.82 16.23
C THR A 604 10.05 7.53 16.72
N GLN A 605 11.09 6.79 17.11
CA GLN A 605 12.37 7.38 17.51
C GLN A 605 13.00 8.22 16.38
N ARG A 606 12.98 7.69 15.15
CA ARG A 606 13.48 8.41 13.96
C ARG A 606 12.67 9.66 13.66
N LEU A 607 11.35 9.58 13.76
CA LEU A 607 10.47 10.73 13.59
C LEU A 607 10.76 11.82 14.64
N ASN A 608 10.98 11.45 15.89
CA ASN A 608 11.34 12.40 16.95
C ASN A 608 12.71 13.06 16.66
N LYS A 609 13.69 12.30 16.19
CA LYS A 609 15.00 12.85 15.78
C LYS A 609 14.87 13.83 14.61
N LEU A 610 13.99 13.58 13.64
CA LEU A 610 13.72 14.53 12.56
C LEU A 610 13.12 15.84 13.07
N ASN A 611 12.14 15.76 13.98
CA ASN A 611 11.56 16.95 14.61
C ASN A 611 12.62 17.75 15.36
N GLN A 612 13.46 17.09 16.16
CA GLN A 612 14.55 17.76 16.87
C GLN A 612 15.53 18.46 15.91
N ASN A 613 15.94 17.78 14.84
CA ASN A 613 16.81 18.37 13.83
C ASN A 613 16.16 19.59 13.14
N LEU A 614 14.85 19.53 12.87
CA LEU A 614 14.12 20.65 12.30
C LEU A 614 14.10 21.84 13.26
N ASP A 615 13.78 21.60 14.52
CA ASP A 615 13.75 22.64 15.56
C ASP A 615 15.12 23.31 15.71
N ASP A 616 16.21 22.53 15.71
CA ASP A 616 17.58 23.03 15.77
C ASP A 616 17.94 23.92 14.55
N ILE A 617 17.47 23.56 13.35
CA ILE A 617 17.70 24.34 12.13
C ILE A 617 16.88 25.64 12.12
N LEU A 618 15.64 25.57 12.59
CA LEU A 618 14.73 26.73 12.66
C LEU A 618 15.13 27.70 13.78
N ALA A 619 15.69 27.21 14.88
CA ALA A 619 16.14 28.03 16.02
C ALA A 619 17.43 28.82 15.74
N LYS A 620 18.32 28.29 14.89
CA LYS A 620 19.49 29.03 14.43
C LYS A 620 19.02 30.27 13.66
N ARG A 621 19.58 31.45 13.94
CA ARG A 621 19.35 32.59 13.04
C ARG A 621 19.93 32.24 11.66
N PRO A 622 19.25 32.64 10.57
CA PRO A 622 19.85 32.59 9.25
C PRO A 622 21.25 33.22 9.28
#